data_AF-A0A8C6HAQ7-F1
#
_entry.id   AF-A0A8C6HAQ7-F1
#
_cell.length_a   1.000
_cell.length_b   1.000
_cell.length_c   1.000
_cell.angle_alpha   90.00
_cell.angle_beta   90.00
_cell.angle_gamma   90.00
#
_symmetry.space_group_name_H-M   'P 1'
#
loop_
_entity.id
_entity.type
_entity.pdbx_description
1 polymer ?
#
loop_
_entity_poly.entity_id
_entity_poly.type
_entity_poly.pdbx_seq_one_letter_code
_entity_poly.pdbx_strand_id
1 'polypeptide(L)'
;MKNGTNVACLVKDFYPKEVTISLRSSKKIVEFDPAIVISPSGKYSAVKLGQYGDSNSVTCSVQHNSETVHSTDFEPYANSFNNEKLPEPENDTQISEPCYGPRVTVHTEKVNMMSLTVLGLRLLFAKTIAINFLLTVKLFF
;
A
#
# COMPACT_ATOMS: atom_id res chain seq x y z
N MET A 1 0.00 22.15 30.19
CA MET A 1 -0.17 21.43 28.91
C MET A 1 -1.15 20.30 29.16
N LYS A 2 -2.21 20.16 28.37
CA LYS A 2 -3.10 18.99 28.50
C LYS A 2 -2.36 17.80 27.89
N ASN A 3 -1.87 16.89 28.71
CA ASN A 3 -1.23 15.66 28.25
C ASN A 3 -2.32 14.74 27.67
N GLY A 4 -2.51 14.81 26.36
CA GLY A 4 -3.51 14.02 25.64
C GLY A 4 -2.88 13.28 24.48
N THR A 5 -3.39 12.08 24.20
CA THR A 5 -2.98 11.25 23.08
C THR A 5 -3.87 11.56 21.87
N ASN A 6 -3.25 11.74 20.70
CA ASN A 6 -3.97 11.92 19.45
C ASN A 6 -4.46 10.57 18.94
N VAL A 7 -5.74 10.49 18.58
CA VAL A 7 -6.39 9.28 18.05
C VAL A 7 -7.08 9.63 16.74
N ALA A 8 -7.04 8.69 15.80
CA ALA A 8 -7.66 8.80 14.48
C ALA A 8 -8.64 7.65 14.26
N CYS A 9 -9.77 7.93 13.61
CA CYS A 9 -10.63 6.90 13.02
C CYS A 9 -10.67 7.08 11.50
N LEU A 10 -10.30 6.03 10.78
CA LEU A 10 -10.31 5.97 9.31
C LEU A 10 -11.48 5.10 8.85
N VAL A 11 -12.29 5.64 7.94
CA VAL A 11 -13.32 4.91 7.20
C VAL A 11 -12.94 4.91 5.73
N LYS A 12 -12.77 3.73 5.15
CA LYS A 12 -12.24 3.56 3.79
C LYS A 12 -13.32 3.02 2.84
N ASP A 13 -13.34 3.56 1.62
CA ASP A 13 -14.10 3.04 0.48
C ASP A 13 -15.60 2.84 0.73
N PHE A 14 -16.27 3.88 1.25
CA PHE A 14 -17.72 3.89 1.50
C PHE A 14 -18.49 4.72 0.45
N TYR A 15 -19.76 4.40 0.26
CA TYR A 15 -20.69 5.12 -0.62
C TYR A 15 -22.14 4.92 -0.16
N PRO A 16 -22.97 5.98 -0.04
CA PRO A 16 -22.79 7.36 -0.52
C PRO A 16 -21.93 8.22 0.42
N LYS A 17 -21.79 9.53 0.14
CA LYS A 17 -20.87 10.47 0.81
C LYS A 17 -21.22 10.71 2.29
N GLU A 18 -22.50 10.63 2.63
CA GLU A 18 -23.03 10.95 3.94
C GLU A 18 -22.59 9.91 4.97
N VAL A 19 -21.68 10.29 5.86
CA VAL A 19 -21.17 9.44 6.94
C VAL A 19 -21.10 10.22 8.24
N THR A 20 -21.44 9.59 9.36
CA THR A 20 -21.26 10.17 10.69
C THR A 20 -20.23 9.35 11.46
N ILE A 21 -19.08 9.95 11.75
CA ILE A 21 -17.99 9.33 12.50
C ILE A 21 -17.97 9.91 13.92
N SER A 22 -18.04 9.03 14.92
CA SER A 22 -18.03 9.39 16.34
C SER A 22 -16.89 8.67 17.07
N LEU A 23 -15.99 9.44 17.69
CA LEU A 23 -14.99 8.90 18.61
C LEU A 23 -15.54 9.02 20.04
N ARG A 24 -15.94 7.90 20.64
CA ARG A 24 -16.51 7.85 21.99
C ARG A 24 -15.42 7.56 23.01
N SER A 25 -15.28 8.41 24.01
CA SER A 25 -14.38 8.22 25.16
C SER A 25 -14.86 9.07 26.35
N SER A 26 -14.58 8.60 27.57
CA SER A 26 -14.89 9.32 28.81
C SER A 26 -14.00 10.54 29.04
N LYS A 27 -12.81 10.60 28.41
CA LYS A 27 -11.81 11.67 28.60
C LYS A 27 -11.50 12.42 27.31
N LYS A 28 -12.55 12.94 26.64
CA LYS A 28 -12.40 13.79 25.45
C LYS A 28 -11.78 15.15 25.79
N ILE A 29 -10.71 15.53 25.08
CA ILE A 29 -10.05 16.84 25.22
C ILE A 29 -10.46 17.77 24.07
N VAL A 30 -10.25 17.32 22.84
CA VAL A 30 -10.64 18.03 21.61
C VAL A 30 -10.99 17.01 20.53
N GLU A 31 -11.93 17.34 19.65
CA GLU A 31 -12.26 16.54 18.48
C GLU A 31 -12.43 17.48 17.29
N PHE A 32 -11.97 17.05 16.13
CA PHE A 32 -11.99 17.82 14.90
C PHE A 32 -13.03 17.26 13.93
N ASP A 33 -13.50 18.11 13.02
CA ASP A 33 -14.41 17.69 11.96
C ASP A 33 -13.73 16.68 11.02
N PRO A 34 -14.50 15.71 10.50
CA PRO A 34 -13.95 14.69 9.61
C PRO A 34 -13.55 15.29 8.26
N ALA A 35 -12.36 14.95 7.78
CA ALA A 35 -11.93 15.24 6.42
C ALA A 35 -12.37 14.11 5.49
N ILE A 36 -13.14 14.43 4.45
CA ILE A 36 -13.67 13.47 3.47
C ILE A 36 -13.02 13.71 2.11
N VAL A 37 -12.50 12.66 1.49
CA VAL A 37 -11.84 12.67 0.18
C VAL A 37 -12.37 11.54 -0.71
N ILE A 38 -12.20 11.68 -2.02
CA ILE A 38 -12.47 10.62 -2.99
C ILE A 38 -11.23 9.72 -3.06
N SER A 39 -11.40 8.41 -2.88
CA SER A 39 -10.31 7.44 -2.98
C SER A 39 -10.07 7.02 -4.44
N PRO A 40 -8.92 6.38 -4.76
CA PRO A 40 -8.65 5.86 -6.10
C PRO A 40 -9.67 4.81 -6.59
N SER A 41 -10.46 4.21 -5.69
CA SER A 41 -11.53 3.28 -6.06
C SER A 41 -12.78 3.99 -6.59
N GLY A 42 -12.82 5.32 -6.56
CA GLY A 42 -13.99 6.14 -6.93
C GLY A 42 -15.01 6.29 -5.82
N LYS A 43 -14.77 5.71 -4.63
CA LYS A 43 -15.61 5.85 -3.43
C LYS A 43 -15.09 6.95 -2.51
N TYR A 44 -15.78 7.20 -1.40
CA TYR A 44 -15.33 8.15 -0.39
C TYR A 44 -14.48 7.47 0.68
N SER A 45 -13.52 8.20 1.23
CA SER A 45 -12.77 7.86 2.44
C SER A 45 -12.76 9.06 3.37
N ALA A 46 -12.79 8.81 4.68
CA ALA A 46 -12.91 9.85 5.68
C ALA A 46 -12.02 9.55 6.89
N VAL A 47 -11.42 10.61 7.44
CA VAL A 47 -10.63 10.52 8.67
C VAL A 47 -11.14 11.55 9.67
N LYS A 48 -11.41 11.10 10.90
CA LYS A 48 -11.70 11.98 12.03
C LYS A 48 -10.60 11.89 13.07
N LEU A 49 -10.16 13.04 13.57
CA LEU A 49 -9.09 13.16 14.56
C LEU A 49 -9.63 13.72 15.87
N GLY A 50 -9.00 13.34 16.98
CA GLY A 50 -9.22 13.96 18.27
C GLY A 50 -8.09 13.70 19.23
N GLN A 51 -8.10 14.41 20.34
CA GLN A 51 -7.16 14.23 21.44
C GLN A 51 -7.92 13.78 22.69
N TYR A 52 -7.41 12.75 23.35
CA TYR A 52 -8.07 12.08 24.47
C TYR A 52 -7.07 11.88 25.61
N GLY A 53 -7.56 12.01 26.85
CA GLY A 53 -6.75 11.79 28.05
C GLY A 53 -6.49 10.30 28.35
N ASP A 54 -7.21 9.41 27.68
CA ASP A 54 -6.99 7.96 27.70
C ASP A 54 -7.34 7.41 26.31
N SER A 55 -6.32 6.98 25.57
CA SER A 55 -6.48 6.44 24.22
C SER A 55 -7.08 5.04 24.20
N ASN A 56 -6.90 4.26 25.27
CA ASN A 56 -7.30 2.85 25.30
C ASN A 56 -8.81 2.68 25.49
N SER A 57 -9.50 3.73 25.95
CA SER A 57 -10.96 3.77 26.07
C SER A 57 -11.66 4.44 24.88
N VAL A 58 -10.93 4.77 23.81
CA VAL A 58 -11.53 5.38 22.62
C VAL A 58 -12.10 4.29 21.72
N THR A 59 -13.41 4.35 21.46
CA THR A 59 -14.10 3.49 20.49
C THR A 59 -14.56 4.35 19.32
N CYS A 60 -14.34 3.87 18.09
CA CYS A 60 -14.93 4.52 16.91
C CYS A 60 -16.28 3.87 16.58
N SER A 61 -17.29 4.71 16.36
CA SER A 61 -18.59 4.31 15.84
C SER A 61 -18.87 5.08 14.56
N VAL A 62 -19.24 4.37 13.51
CA VAL A 62 -19.51 4.91 12.19
C VAL A 62 -20.95 4.60 11.84
N GLN A 63 -21.74 5.63 11.53
CA GLN A 63 -23.08 5.49 11.01
C GLN A 63 -23.10 5.84 9.52
N HIS A 64 -23.57 4.91 8.70
CA HIS A 64 -23.60 5.00 7.25
C HIS A 64 -24.75 4.14 6.72
N ASN A 65 -25.57 4.65 5.79
CA ASN A 65 -26.74 3.93 5.24
C ASN A 65 -27.69 3.35 6.30
N SER A 66 -27.89 4.05 7.43
CA SER A 66 -28.68 3.60 8.58
C SER A 66 -28.11 2.40 9.34
N GLU A 67 -26.94 1.90 8.94
CA GLU A 67 -26.18 0.90 9.68
C GLU A 67 -25.19 1.60 10.60
N THR A 68 -24.92 1.00 11.75
CA THR A 68 -23.90 1.47 12.69
C THR A 68 -22.89 0.37 12.88
N VAL A 69 -21.63 0.70 12.66
CA VAL A 69 -20.51 -0.22 12.82
C VAL A 69 -19.53 0.34 13.85
N HIS A 70 -19.03 -0.53 14.70
CA HIS A 70 -18.09 -0.22 15.77
C HIS A 70 -16.69 -0.73 15.42
N SER A 71 -15.67 -0.07 15.95
CA SER A 71 -14.29 -0.53 15.79
C SER A 71 -14.04 -1.93 16.37
N THR A 72 -14.87 -2.37 17.32
CA THR A 72 -14.82 -3.71 17.90
C THR A 72 -15.36 -4.80 16.98
N ASP A 73 -16.21 -4.44 16.01
CA ASP A 73 -16.77 -5.39 15.03
C ASP A 73 -15.69 -5.86 14.05
N PHE A 74 -14.64 -5.05 13.92
CA PHE A 74 -13.42 -5.36 13.21
C PHE A 74 -12.32 -5.64 14.23
N GLU A 75 -12.41 -6.75 14.93
CA GLU A 75 -11.32 -7.22 15.78
C GLU A 75 -10.04 -7.22 14.93
N PRO A 76 -8.98 -6.48 15.32
CA PRO A 76 -7.70 -6.68 14.69
C PRO A 76 -7.33 -8.14 14.95
N TYR A 77 -6.96 -8.86 13.89
CA TYR A 77 -6.24 -10.14 13.99
C TYR A 77 -4.91 -9.89 14.74
N ALA A 78 -4.98 -9.72 16.05
CA ALA A 78 -3.86 -9.86 16.95
C ALA A 78 -3.72 -11.37 17.15
N ASN A 79 -3.00 -12.03 16.24
CA ASN A 79 -2.67 -13.44 16.35
C ASN A 79 -2.09 -13.72 17.73
N SER A 80 -2.91 -14.31 18.60
CA SER A 80 -2.50 -15.07 19.76
C SER A 80 -1.64 -16.23 19.26
N PHE A 81 -0.32 -16.05 19.26
CA PHE A 81 0.64 -17.15 19.14
C PHE A 81 0.55 -18.03 20.40
N ASN A 82 -0.48 -18.84 20.49
CA ASN A 82 -0.50 -19.98 21.39
C ASN A 82 -0.25 -21.22 20.56
N ASN A 83 0.96 -21.77 20.75
CA ASN A 83 1.43 -23.00 20.14
C ASN A 83 0.57 -24.18 20.63
N GLU A 84 -0.35 -24.67 19.82
CA GLU A 84 -0.81 -26.05 19.91
C GLU A 84 -0.68 -26.75 18.55
N LYS A 85 -0.06 -27.91 18.63
CA LYS A 85 0.47 -28.75 17.54
C LYS A 85 -0.58 -29.76 17.09
N LEU A 86 -0.90 -29.80 15.79
CA LEU A 86 -1.39 -31.00 15.07
C LEU A 86 -1.15 -30.83 13.55
N PRO A 87 -1.15 -31.91 12.75
CA PRO A 87 0.02 -32.41 12.04
C PRO A 87 0.08 -31.96 10.57
N GLU A 88 1.30 -32.02 10.05
CA GLU A 88 1.70 -31.84 8.65
C GLU A 88 0.88 -32.70 7.67
N PRO A 89 0.66 -32.22 6.42
CA PRO A 89 1.60 -32.61 5.37
C PRO A 89 2.02 -31.49 4.39
N GLU A 90 3.34 -31.38 4.23
CA GLU A 90 4.17 -31.05 3.05
C GLU A 90 3.49 -30.42 1.81
N ASN A 91 3.74 -29.13 1.55
CA ASN A 91 4.85 -28.65 0.70
C ASN A 91 4.72 -27.15 0.40
N ASP A 92 5.84 -26.46 0.61
CA ASP A 92 6.14 -25.02 0.50
C ASP A 92 5.56 -24.35 -0.78
N THR A 93 5.08 -23.10 -0.79
CA THR A 93 5.68 -21.89 -0.22
C THR A 93 4.59 -20.84 0.00
N GLN A 94 4.24 -20.54 1.25
CA GLN A 94 3.24 -19.53 1.59
C GLN A 94 3.92 -18.16 1.69
N ILE A 95 3.92 -17.39 0.59
CA ILE A 95 4.32 -15.98 0.64
C ILE A 95 3.13 -15.20 1.20
N SER A 96 3.32 -14.60 2.37
CA SER A 96 2.36 -13.68 2.99
C SER A 96 2.04 -12.53 2.04
N GLU A 97 0.74 -12.34 1.78
CA GLU A 97 0.23 -11.31 0.89
C GLU A 97 0.42 -9.92 1.53
N PRO A 98 1.18 -8.98 0.92
CA PRO A 98 1.39 -7.66 1.49
C PRO A 98 0.20 -6.74 1.23
N CYS A 99 -0.12 -5.90 2.21
CA CYS A 99 -1.18 -4.90 2.18
C CYS A 99 -1.20 -4.11 0.86
N TYR A 100 -2.36 -4.09 0.17
CA TYR A 100 -2.59 -3.36 -1.07
C TYR A 100 -2.49 -1.83 -0.86
N GLY A 101 -1.29 -1.28 -1.06
CA GLY A 101 -1.10 0.12 -1.43
C GLY A 101 -1.51 0.35 -2.90
N PRO A 102 -1.77 1.59 -3.33
CA PRO A 102 -1.93 1.89 -4.75
C PRO A 102 -0.66 1.43 -5.45
N ARG A 103 -0.78 0.47 -6.37
CA ARG A 103 0.29 0.15 -7.31
C ARG A 103 0.41 1.35 -8.24
N VAL A 104 1.16 2.36 -7.83
CA VAL A 104 1.75 3.28 -8.79
C VAL A 104 2.68 2.40 -9.60
N THR A 105 2.24 1.99 -10.79
CA THR A 105 3.11 1.44 -11.82
C THR A 105 4.05 2.56 -12.21
N VAL A 106 5.08 2.78 -11.40
CA VAL A 106 6.32 3.33 -11.92
C VAL A 106 6.73 2.31 -12.97
N HIS A 107 6.64 2.69 -14.25
CA HIS A 107 7.36 1.98 -15.30
C HIS A 107 8.85 2.20 -15.02
N THR A 108 9.37 1.52 -14.00
CA THR A 108 10.79 1.29 -13.87
C THR A 108 11.07 0.29 -14.96
N GLU A 109 11.45 0.80 -16.13
CA GLU A 109 11.85 -0.01 -17.27
C GLU A 109 13.02 -0.89 -16.79
N LYS A 110 12.70 -2.11 -16.35
CA LYS A 110 13.69 -3.09 -15.92
C LYS A 110 14.28 -3.68 -17.20
N VAL A 111 15.06 -2.86 -17.90
CA VAL A 111 15.85 -3.29 -19.04
C VAL A 111 16.85 -4.32 -18.52
N ASN A 112 16.85 -5.51 -19.12
CA ASN A 112 17.84 -6.52 -18.79
C ASN A 112 19.21 -6.00 -19.24
N MET A 113 20.05 -5.59 -18.29
CA MET A 113 21.37 -5.01 -18.56
C MET A 113 22.25 -5.93 -19.42
N MET A 114 22.06 -7.25 -19.33
CA MET A 114 22.73 -8.23 -20.18
C MET A 114 22.25 -8.19 -21.64
N SER A 115 20.99 -7.83 -21.88
CA SER A 115 20.43 -7.70 -23.24
C SER A 115 20.99 -6.46 -23.95
N LEU A 116 21.12 -5.34 -23.24
CA LEU A 116 21.67 -4.10 -23.79
C LEU A 116 23.15 -4.24 -24.17
N THR A 117 23.94 -4.91 -23.33
CA THR A 117 25.36 -5.15 -23.60
C THR A 117 25.56 -6.08 -24.80
N VAL A 118 24.74 -7.13 -24.93
CA VAL A 118 24.78 -8.03 -26.10
C VAL A 118 24.39 -7.29 -27.39
N LEU A 119 23.38 -6.42 -27.35
CA LEU A 119 22.98 -5.61 -28.51
C LEU A 119 24.10 -4.64 -28.92
N GLY A 120 24.73 -3.96 -27.96
CA GLY A 120 25.87 -3.08 -28.21
C GLY A 120 27.04 -3.83 -28.83
N LEU A 121 27.36 -5.03 -28.32
CA LEU A 121 28.44 -5.86 -28.83
C LEU A 121 28.20 -6.33 -30.27
N ARG A 122 26.96 -6.71 -30.62
CA ARG A 122 26.60 -7.11 -32.00
C ARG A 122 26.78 -5.96 -33.00
N LEU A 123 26.40 -4.74 -32.61
CA LEU A 123 26.59 -3.56 -33.45
C LEU A 123 28.08 -3.23 -33.65
N LEU A 124 28.90 -3.38 -32.60
CA LEU A 124 30.34 -3.18 -32.69
C LEU A 124 31.00 -4.21 -33.61
N PHE A 125 30.65 -5.49 -33.48
CA PHE A 125 31.17 -6.52 -34.39
C PHE A 125 30.79 -6.27 -35.85
N ALA A 126 29.53 -5.91 -36.12
CA ALA A 126 29.09 -5.58 -37.48
C ALA A 126 29.87 -4.39 -38.07
N LYS A 127 30.08 -3.34 -37.28
CA LYS A 127 30.89 -2.17 -37.71
C LYS A 127 32.34 -2.55 -38.00
N THR A 128 32.97 -3.34 -37.13
CA THR A 128 34.36 -3.76 -37.31
C THR A 128 34.54 -4.63 -38.55
N ILE A 129 33.62 -5.57 -38.80
CA ILE A 129 33.64 -6.41 -40.01
C ILE A 129 33.50 -5.53 -41.27
N ALA A 130 32.55 -4.59 -41.27
CA ALA A 130 32.33 -3.70 -42.41
C ALA A 130 33.54 -2.80 -42.70
N ILE A 131 34.16 -2.22 -41.67
CA ILE A 131 35.35 -1.38 -41.82
C ILE A 131 36.53 -2.21 -42.31
N ASN A 132 36.80 -3.36 -41.71
CA ASN A 132 37.88 -4.25 -42.13
C ASN A 132 37.67 -4.69 -43.58
N PHE A 133 36.45 -5.07 -43.96
CA PHE A 133 36.12 -5.44 -45.33
C PHE A 133 36.32 -4.27 -46.31
N LEU A 134 35.84 -3.07 -45.98
CA LEU A 134 36.03 -1.87 -46.79
C LEU A 134 37.52 -1.54 -46.99
N LEU A 135 38.31 -1.64 -45.91
CA LEU A 135 39.76 -1.43 -45.96
C LEU A 135 40.44 -2.50 -46.82
N THR A 136 40.05 -3.77 -46.70
CA THR A 136 40.56 -4.84 -47.56
C THR A 136 40.22 -4.57 -49.03
N VAL A 137 38.96 -4.24 -49.36
CA VAL A 137 38.59 -3.91 -50.75
C VAL A 137 39.42 -2.74 -51.27
N LYS A 138 39.60 -1.67 -50.49
CA LYS A 138 40.39 -0.49 -50.90
C LYS A 138 41.91 -0.73 -50.99
N LEU A 139 42.43 -1.75 -50.32
CA LEU A 139 43.86 -2.09 -50.35
C LEU A 139 44.20 -3.09 -51.47
N PHE A 140 43.23 -3.90 -51.89
CA PHE A 140 43.41 -4.95 -52.89
C PHE A 140 42.85 -4.58 -54.28
N PHE A 141 42.03 -3.52 -54.39
CA PHE A 141 41.63 -2.85 -55.63
C PHE A 141 42.08 -1.39 -55.59
#